data_AF-A0A8T9FP64-F1
#
_entry.id   AF-A0A8T9FP64-F1
#
_cell.length_a   1.000
_cell.length_b   1.000
_cell.length_c   1.000
_cell.angle_alpha   90.00
_cell.angle_beta   90.00
_cell.angle_gamma   90.00
#
_symmetry.space_group_name_H-M   'P 1'
#
loop_
_entity.id
_entity.type
_entity.pdbx_description
1 polymer ?
#
loop_
_entity_poly.entity_id
_entity_poly.type
_entity_poly.pdbx_seq_one_letter_code
_entity_poly.pdbx_strand_id
1 'polypeptide(L)'
;MRYKKTPPPRDTSPTNGKLGGPKTTDGLPDEDNYEIQVWESENGKFLGYAVKTAISGVVVDAWKQAIEKYPGKYLAQTNGNYLIRDVVAPSGIPDKSGWASAQQVTLAELPQWYGLIARCSCGYRAEVDRYDQKLKKWFGHPLQTVAEKLSCRACRQAGRTGMKIEIGIFKLAR
;
A
#
# COMPACT_ATOMS: atom_id res chain seq x y z
N MET A 1 0.05 18.28 -19.89
CA MET A 1 1.02 17.26 -20.40
C MET A 1 0.60 15.90 -19.87
N ARG A 2 0.19 14.98 -20.75
CA ARG A 2 -0.27 13.64 -20.39
C ARG A 2 0.93 12.69 -20.38
N TYR A 3 1.34 12.22 -19.19
CA TYR A 3 2.33 11.15 -19.10
C TYR A 3 1.64 9.80 -19.26
N LYS A 4 1.82 9.18 -20.43
CA LYS A 4 1.58 7.74 -20.61
C LYS A 4 2.67 7.01 -19.83
N LYS A 5 2.39 6.55 -18.61
CA LYS A 5 3.22 5.54 -17.95
C LYS A 5 2.87 4.19 -18.55
N THR A 6 3.59 3.82 -19.60
CA THR A 6 3.59 2.44 -20.08
C THR A 6 4.28 1.60 -19.01
N PRO A 7 3.67 0.52 -18.48
CA PRO A 7 4.40 -0.44 -17.68
C PRO A 7 5.55 -1.04 -18.51
N PRO A 8 6.69 -1.45 -17.89
CA PRO A 8 7.79 -2.07 -18.61
C PRO A 8 7.31 -3.34 -19.34
N PRO A 9 7.96 -3.70 -20.46
CA PRO A 9 7.46 -4.69 -21.40
C PRO A 9 7.25 -6.05 -20.72
N ARG A 10 6.08 -6.68 -21.02
CA ARG A 10 5.89 -8.12 -20.82
C ARG A 10 6.87 -8.84 -21.72
N ASP A 11 7.78 -9.61 -21.13
CA ASP A 11 8.46 -10.65 -21.89
C ASP A 11 7.42 -11.64 -22.40
N THR A 12 7.15 -11.54 -23.69
CA THR A 12 6.32 -12.49 -24.44
C THR A 12 7.20 -13.59 -25.01
N SER A 13 6.94 -14.81 -24.51
CA SER A 13 6.84 -16.07 -25.29
C SER A 13 8.15 -16.84 -25.62
N PRO A 14 8.07 -18.08 -26.15
CA PRO A 14 7.19 -19.23 -25.84
C PRO A 14 7.98 -20.57 -25.76
N THR A 15 7.37 -21.67 -25.26
CA THR A 15 7.27 -23.01 -25.91
C THR A 15 7.04 -24.16 -24.92
N ASN A 16 6.08 -25.02 -25.28
CA ASN A 16 5.94 -26.38 -24.76
C ASN A 16 7.27 -27.13 -24.88
N GLY A 17 7.81 -27.64 -23.77
CA GLY A 17 9.00 -28.47 -23.74
C GLY A 17 9.08 -29.25 -22.44
N LYS A 18 8.48 -30.44 -22.44
CA LYS A 18 8.56 -31.43 -21.36
C LYS A 18 10.02 -31.91 -21.26
N LEU A 19 10.79 -31.45 -20.28
CA LEU A 19 12.07 -32.05 -19.90
C LEU A 19 12.15 -32.13 -18.37
N GLY A 20 12.20 -33.37 -17.89
CA GLY A 20 12.37 -33.68 -16.47
C GLY A 20 13.76 -33.30 -15.98
N GLY A 21 13.79 -32.70 -14.79
CA GLY A 21 14.97 -32.43 -13.96
C GLY A 21 14.57 -32.58 -12.49
N PRO A 22 15.53 -32.85 -11.58
CA PRO A 22 15.30 -33.62 -10.37
C PRO A 22 14.51 -32.83 -9.32
N LYS A 23 13.56 -33.55 -8.67
CA LYS A 23 12.87 -33.11 -7.46
C LYS A 23 13.90 -32.67 -6.41
N THR A 24 13.92 -31.38 -6.11
CA THR A 24 14.61 -30.84 -4.94
C THR A 24 13.56 -30.16 -4.06
N THR A 25 13.28 -30.87 -2.97
CA THR A 25 12.72 -30.46 -1.66
C THR A 25 12.06 -29.07 -1.52
N ASP A 26 10.79 -29.12 -1.11
CA ASP A 26 10.04 -28.11 -0.35
C ASP A 26 9.70 -26.78 -1.04
N GLY A 27 9.05 -26.85 -2.20
CA GLY A 27 8.38 -25.71 -2.84
C GLY A 27 6.92 -25.60 -2.41
N LEU A 28 6.59 -24.61 -1.58
CA LEU A 28 5.21 -24.18 -1.36
C LEU A 28 4.58 -23.76 -2.71
N PRO A 29 3.26 -23.97 -2.92
CA PRO A 29 2.59 -23.61 -4.17
C PRO A 29 2.76 -22.11 -4.46
N ASP A 30 3.03 -21.78 -5.73
CA ASP A 30 3.32 -20.42 -6.23
C ASP A 30 2.23 -19.37 -5.94
N GLU A 31 1.06 -19.80 -5.46
CA GLU A 31 -0.14 -18.96 -5.29
C GLU A 31 -0.16 -18.15 -3.98
N ASP A 32 0.77 -18.40 -3.05
CA ASP A 32 0.85 -17.69 -1.77
C ASP A 32 2.25 -17.12 -1.49
N ASN A 33 3.02 -16.74 -2.51
CA ASN A 33 4.35 -16.16 -2.33
C ASN A 33 4.31 -14.63 -2.39
N TYR A 34 4.15 -14.00 -1.23
CA TYR A 34 4.21 -12.56 -1.13
C TYR A 34 5.65 -12.05 -1.16
N GLU A 35 5.92 -11.12 -2.06
CA GLU A 35 7.24 -10.51 -2.20
C GLU A 35 7.12 -8.99 -2.17
N ILE A 36 8.14 -8.33 -1.66
CA ILE A 36 8.34 -6.88 -1.86
C ILE A 36 9.63 -6.72 -2.63
N GLN A 37 9.48 -6.36 -3.89
CA GLN A 37 10.56 -6.12 -4.83
C GLN A 37 11.02 -4.67 -4.74
N VAL A 38 12.34 -4.46 -4.81
CA VAL A 38 12.99 -3.15 -4.81
C VAL A 38 13.64 -2.92 -6.17
N TRP A 39 13.37 -1.77 -6.75
CA TRP A 39 13.83 -1.36 -8.06
C TRP A 39 14.39 0.06 -8.01
N GLU A 40 15.31 0.36 -8.91
CA GLU A 40 15.68 1.75 -9.20
C GLU A 40 14.52 2.48 -9.88
N SER A 41 14.23 3.69 -9.40
CA SER A 41 13.13 4.50 -9.91
C SER A 41 13.39 5.10 -11.30
N GLU A 42 14.66 5.34 -11.65
CA GLU A 42 15.03 6.03 -12.90
C GLU A 42 15.23 5.08 -14.09
N ASN A 43 15.90 3.94 -13.88
CA ASN A 43 16.28 3.01 -14.95
C ASN A 43 15.55 1.65 -14.88
N GLY A 44 14.71 1.44 -13.87
CA GLY A 44 13.96 0.19 -13.71
C GLY A 44 14.83 -1.03 -13.43
N LYS A 45 16.07 -0.85 -12.94
CA LYS A 45 16.95 -1.96 -12.56
C LYS A 45 16.44 -2.62 -11.28
N PHE A 46 16.29 -3.95 -11.30
CA PHE A 46 15.97 -4.71 -10.11
C PHE A 46 17.14 -4.69 -9.12
N LEU A 47 16.87 -4.33 -7.86
CA LEU A 47 17.86 -4.24 -6.80
C LEU A 47 17.80 -5.42 -5.82
N GLY A 48 16.66 -6.12 -5.75
CA GLY A 48 16.47 -7.26 -4.86
C GLY A 48 15.13 -7.25 -4.16
N TYR A 49 15.02 -8.04 -3.09
CA TYR A 49 13.80 -8.19 -2.32
C TYR A 49 13.96 -7.60 -0.91
N ALA A 50 12.98 -6.81 -0.48
CA ALA A 50 12.87 -6.37 0.91
C ALA A 50 12.28 -7.46 1.80
N VAL A 51 11.35 -8.26 1.25
CA VAL A 51 10.79 -9.44 1.91
C VAL A 51 10.39 -10.48 0.86
N LYS A 52 10.50 -11.76 1.22
CA LYS A 52 9.80 -12.87 0.58
C LYS A 52 9.19 -13.73 1.67
N THR A 53 7.88 -13.98 1.60
CA THR A 53 7.18 -14.74 2.64
C THR A 53 5.90 -15.35 2.10
N ALA A 54 5.51 -16.49 2.66
CA ALA A 54 4.19 -17.06 2.40
C ALA A 54 3.08 -16.47 3.30
N ILE A 55 3.43 -15.58 4.22
CA ILE A 55 2.52 -15.09 5.26
C ILE A 55 2.09 -13.66 4.95
N SER A 56 0.83 -13.48 4.51
CA SER A 56 0.27 -12.18 4.12
C SER A 56 0.40 -11.09 5.20
N GLY A 57 0.26 -11.46 6.48
CA GLY A 57 0.35 -10.51 7.61
C GLY A 57 1.74 -9.87 7.76
N VAL A 58 2.80 -10.63 7.51
CA VAL A 58 4.19 -10.14 7.60
C VAL A 58 4.46 -9.06 6.55
N VAL A 59 3.79 -9.15 5.40
CA VAL A 59 4.00 -8.27 4.25
C VAL A 59 3.48 -6.86 4.51
N VAL A 60 2.44 -6.72 5.34
CA VAL A 60 1.88 -5.40 5.66
C VAL A 60 2.89 -4.56 6.44
N ASP A 61 3.50 -5.14 7.47
CA ASP A 61 4.52 -4.46 8.28
C ASP A 61 5.83 -4.33 7.51
N ALA A 62 6.23 -5.36 6.76
CA ALA A 62 7.41 -5.30 5.90
C ALA A 62 7.30 -4.22 4.82
N TRP A 63 6.09 -3.92 4.33
CA TRP A 63 5.86 -2.84 3.37
C TRP A 63 6.16 -1.47 3.95
N LYS A 64 5.72 -1.20 5.19
CA LYS A 64 6.03 0.06 5.87
C LYS A 64 7.54 0.21 6.08
N GLN A 65 8.19 -0.84 6.56
CA GLN A 65 9.65 -0.86 6.75
C GLN A 65 10.41 -0.69 5.42
N ALA A 66 9.93 -1.30 4.33
CA ALA A 66 10.55 -1.16 3.02
C ALA A 66 10.48 0.29 2.51
N ILE A 67 9.35 0.97 2.72
CA ILE A 67 9.21 2.40 2.36
C ILE A 67 10.24 3.25 3.10
N GLU A 68 10.47 2.99 4.39
CA GLU A 68 11.44 3.74 5.20
C GLU A 68 12.90 3.38 4.85
N LYS A 69 13.17 2.10 4.55
CA LYS A 69 14.52 1.60 4.32
C LYS A 69 15.07 1.93 2.93
N TYR A 70 14.22 2.11 1.93
CA TYR A 70 14.63 2.29 0.53
C TYR A 70 14.15 3.63 -0.06
N PRO A 71 14.51 4.78 0.54
CA PRO A 71 14.06 6.08 0.05
C PRO A 71 14.48 6.31 -1.41
N GLY A 72 13.56 6.86 -2.20
CA GLY A 72 13.75 7.14 -3.63
C GLY A 72 13.70 5.92 -4.56
N LYS A 73 13.54 4.70 -4.02
CA LYS A 73 13.46 3.47 -4.81
C LYS A 73 12.01 3.12 -5.16
N TYR A 74 11.79 2.41 -6.26
CA TYR A 74 10.48 1.87 -6.59
C TYR A 74 10.29 0.52 -5.88
N LEU A 75 9.18 0.38 -5.16
CA LEU A 75 8.80 -0.81 -4.43
C LEU A 75 7.56 -1.41 -5.09
N ALA A 76 7.55 -2.72 -5.29
CA ALA A 76 6.40 -3.46 -5.80
C ALA A 76 6.12 -4.67 -4.92
N GLN A 77 4.94 -4.70 -4.30
CA GLN A 77 4.45 -5.89 -3.62
C GLN A 77 3.74 -6.79 -4.63
N THR A 78 4.16 -8.05 -4.68
CA THR A 78 3.52 -9.08 -5.48
C THR A 78 3.00 -10.23 -4.61
N ASN A 79 2.06 -11.01 -5.13
CA ASN A 79 1.79 -12.38 -4.69
C ASN A 79 1.92 -13.29 -5.92
N GLY A 80 2.99 -14.07 -5.98
CA GLY A 80 3.41 -14.74 -7.21
C GLY A 80 3.54 -13.74 -8.37
N ASN A 81 2.78 -13.97 -9.44
CA ASN A 81 2.77 -13.13 -10.64
C ASN A 81 1.84 -11.90 -10.55
N TYR A 82 1.12 -11.72 -9.44
CA TYR A 82 0.13 -10.65 -9.30
C TYR A 82 0.72 -9.45 -8.57
N LEU A 83 0.73 -8.28 -9.22
CA LEU A 83 1.05 -7.01 -8.56
C LEU A 83 -0.10 -6.60 -7.63
N ILE A 84 0.18 -6.51 -6.34
CA ILE A 84 -0.78 -6.09 -5.30
C ILE A 84 -0.77 -4.58 -5.16
N ARG A 85 0.42 -4.00 -4.98
CA ARG A 85 0.62 -2.55 -4.87
C ARG A 85 2.05 -2.19 -5.24
N ASP A 86 2.23 -0.96 -5.67
CA ASP A 86 3.53 -0.37 -5.94
C ASP A 86 3.61 1.04 -5.38
N VAL A 87 4.82 1.53 -5.16
CA VAL A 87 5.07 2.92 -4.76
C VAL A 87 6.51 3.30 -5.08
N VAL A 88 6.77 4.56 -5.44
CA VAL A 88 8.12 5.11 -5.30
C VAL A 88 8.28 5.54 -3.85
N ALA A 89 9.09 4.80 -3.10
CA ALA A 89 9.43 5.12 -1.73
C ALA A 89 9.96 6.55 -1.68
N PRO A 90 9.43 7.40 -0.80
CA PRO A 90 9.65 8.82 -0.96
C PRO A 90 11.07 9.16 -0.40
N SER A 91 11.74 10.19 -0.95
CA SER A 91 13.15 10.59 -0.65
C SER A 91 13.36 12.03 -0.09
N GLY A 92 13.99 12.18 1.10
CA GLY A 92 14.05 13.43 1.92
C GLY A 92 13.54 13.31 3.41
N ILE A 93 13.10 14.43 4.01
CA ILE A 93 12.61 14.52 5.42
C ILE A 93 11.07 14.48 5.44
N PRO A 94 10.42 13.62 6.26
CA PRO A 94 8.98 13.67 6.47
C PRO A 94 8.52 15.04 6.96
N ASP A 95 7.67 15.70 6.17
CA ASP A 95 6.94 16.87 6.65
C ASP A 95 6.11 16.43 7.85
N LYS A 96 6.45 16.94 9.02
CA LYS A 96 5.74 16.67 10.28
C LYS A 96 4.23 16.83 10.07
N SER A 97 3.51 15.71 10.05
CA SER A 97 2.08 15.56 10.36
C SER A 97 1.22 16.84 10.20
N GLY A 98 1.13 17.35 8.97
CA GLY A 98 0.19 18.42 8.66
C GLY A 98 -1.23 17.84 8.62
N TRP A 99 -2.05 18.09 9.63
CA TRP A 99 -3.46 17.71 9.65
C TRP A 99 -4.24 18.55 8.64
N ALA A 100 -4.08 18.28 7.36
CA ALA A 100 -4.93 18.88 6.34
C ALA A 100 -6.29 18.17 6.41
N SER A 101 -7.35 18.93 6.68
CA SER A 101 -8.72 18.43 6.66
C SER A 101 -9.10 18.14 5.21
N ALA A 102 -8.75 16.94 4.72
CA ALA A 102 -8.94 16.53 3.34
C ALA A 102 -10.39 16.10 3.05
N GLN A 103 -11.37 16.84 3.59
CA GLN A 103 -12.78 16.45 3.62
C GLN A 103 -13.36 16.16 2.23
N GLN A 104 -12.92 16.92 1.22
CA GLN A 104 -13.39 16.80 -0.16
C GLN A 104 -12.50 15.94 -1.07
N VAL A 105 -11.31 15.55 -0.62
CA VAL A 105 -10.40 14.70 -1.40
C VAL A 105 -10.88 13.26 -1.34
N THR A 106 -10.75 12.50 -2.42
CA THR A 106 -11.06 11.07 -2.45
C THR A 106 -9.82 10.20 -2.21
N LEU A 107 -10.01 8.93 -1.78
CA LEU A 107 -8.90 7.98 -1.65
C LEU A 107 -8.20 7.70 -3.00
N ALA A 108 -8.93 7.81 -4.10
CA ALA A 108 -8.43 7.65 -5.45
C ALA A 108 -7.50 8.81 -5.89
N GLU A 109 -7.85 10.03 -5.53
CA GLU A 109 -7.06 11.23 -5.87
C GLU A 109 -5.84 11.39 -4.97
N LEU A 110 -5.88 10.84 -3.76
CA LEU A 110 -4.81 10.96 -2.80
C LEU A 110 -3.56 10.21 -3.29
N PRO A 111 -2.45 10.93 -3.55
CA PRO A 111 -1.21 10.27 -3.95
C PRO A 111 -0.73 9.23 -2.94
N GLN A 112 -0.03 8.19 -3.41
CA GLN A 112 0.42 7.07 -2.58
C GLN A 112 1.37 7.48 -1.43
N TRP A 113 2.06 8.62 -1.56
CA TRP A 113 2.92 9.18 -0.53
C TRP A 113 2.16 9.94 0.58
N TYR A 114 0.83 9.92 0.60
CA TYR A 114 0.06 10.38 1.76
C TYR A 114 -0.47 9.19 2.56
N GLY A 115 -0.18 9.19 3.85
CA GLY A 115 -0.81 8.34 4.83
C GLY A 115 -2.13 8.94 5.32
N LEU A 116 -2.98 8.10 5.90
CA LEU A 116 -4.26 8.48 6.47
C LEU A 116 -4.26 8.20 7.96
N ILE A 117 -4.78 9.14 8.74
CA ILE A 117 -4.95 8.99 10.17
C ILE A 117 -6.39 9.33 10.56
N ALA A 118 -7.07 8.41 11.21
CA ALA A 118 -8.39 8.64 11.78
C ALA A 118 -8.24 9.11 13.24
N ARG A 119 -8.97 10.17 13.60
CA ARG A 119 -9.15 10.61 14.98
C ARG A 119 -10.62 10.53 15.34
N CYS A 120 -10.90 9.86 16.46
CA CYS A 120 -12.22 9.88 17.07
C CYS A 120 -12.30 11.02 18.10
N SER A 121 -13.50 11.56 18.26
CA SER A 121 -13.86 12.51 19.32
C SER A 121 -13.57 11.99 20.74
N CYS A 122 -13.49 10.68 20.97
CA CYS A 122 -13.05 10.11 22.24
C CYS A 122 -11.53 10.24 22.50
N GLY A 123 -10.76 10.82 21.58
CA GLY A 123 -9.32 11.01 21.69
C GLY A 123 -8.48 9.90 21.04
N TYR A 124 -9.07 8.75 20.71
CA TYR A 124 -8.38 7.65 20.05
C TYR A 124 -7.95 8.03 18.63
N ARG A 125 -6.71 7.67 18.27
CA ARG A 125 -6.14 7.87 16.94
C ARG A 125 -5.66 6.54 16.38
N ALA A 126 -5.86 6.33 15.09
CA ALA A 126 -5.34 5.16 14.39
C ALA A 126 -4.97 5.51 12.95
N GLU A 127 -3.89 4.91 12.46
CA GLU A 127 -3.60 4.90 11.03
C GLU A 127 -4.70 4.14 10.28
N VAL A 128 -5.05 4.64 9.10
CA VAL A 128 -6.02 4.03 8.20
C VAL A 128 -5.26 3.48 7.01
N ASP A 129 -5.30 2.16 6.81
CA ASP A 129 -4.72 1.55 5.62
C ASP A 129 -5.63 1.82 4.41
N ARG A 130 -5.13 2.62 3.47
CA ARG A 130 -5.84 2.97 2.22
C ARG A 130 -6.21 1.76 1.37
N TYR A 131 -5.49 0.63 1.52
CA TYR A 131 -5.69 -0.59 0.75
C TYR A 131 -6.53 -1.63 1.49
N ASP A 132 -7.03 -1.32 2.68
CA ASP A 132 -7.94 -2.20 3.42
C ASP A 132 -9.15 -2.55 2.51
N GLN A 133 -9.45 -3.84 2.40
CA GLN A 133 -10.58 -4.32 1.60
C GLN A 133 -11.90 -3.65 2.00
N LYS A 134 -12.06 -3.26 3.26
CA LYS A 134 -13.25 -2.55 3.77
C LYS A 134 -13.42 -1.16 3.17
N LEU A 135 -12.32 -0.53 2.72
CA LEU A 135 -12.30 0.79 2.10
C LEU A 135 -12.42 0.75 0.59
N LYS A 136 -12.24 -0.41 -0.07
CA LYS A 136 -12.37 -0.53 -1.53
C LYS A 136 -13.70 0.03 -2.06
N LYS A 137 -14.81 -0.24 -1.37
CA LYS A 137 -16.13 0.28 -1.76
C LYS A 137 -16.28 1.80 -1.63
N TRP A 138 -15.38 2.44 -0.89
CA TRP A 138 -15.37 3.88 -0.66
C TRP A 138 -14.23 4.59 -1.38
N PHE A 139 -13.50 3.90 -2.27
CA PHE A 139 -12.26 4.41 -2.87
C PHE A 139 -12.47 5.70 -3.70
N GLY A 140 -13.62 5.84 -4.36
CA GLY A 140 -13.99 7.05 -5.11
C GLY A 140 -14.79 8.08 -4.31
N HIS A 141 -14.99 7.86 -3.01
CA HIS A 141 -15.79 8.77 -2.18
C HIS A 141 -14.91 9.78 -1.45
N PRO A 142 -15.44 10.99 -1.14
CA PRO A 142 -14.73 11.96 -0.32
C PRO A 142 -14.36 11.37 1.05
N LEU A 143 -13.19 11.72 1.58
CA LEU A 143 -12.71 11.22 2.87
C LEU A 143 -13.69 11.54 4.01
N GLN A 144 -14.47 12.63 3.92
CA GLN A 144 -15.54 12.89 4.87
C GLN A 144 -16.60 11.77 4.89
N THR A 145 -17.05 11.32 3.72
CA THR A 145 -17.99 10.20 3.60
C THR A 145 -17.36 8.92 4.14
N VAL A 146 -16.07 8.69 3.88
CA VAL A 146 -15.35 7.54 4.47
C VAL A 146 -15.36 7.61 5.99
N ALA A 147 -15.06 8.79 6.56
CA ALA A 147 -14.98 9.00 8.01
C ALA A 147 -16.31 8.73 8.72
N GLU A 148 -17.44 9.11 8.12
CA GLU A 148 -18.80 8.82 8.63
C GLU A 148 -19.14 7.32 8.67
N LYS A 149 -18.45 6.50 7.87
CA LYS A 149 -18.64 5.04 7.82
C LYS A 149 -17.66 4.28 8.69
N LEU A 150 -16.64 4.94 9.22
CA LEU A 150 -15.70 4.33 10.17
C LEU A 150 -16.35 4.18 11.54
N SER A 151 -15.87 3.19 12.29
CA SER A 151 -16.22 3.00 13.70
C SER A 151 -14.95 2.99 14.55
N CYS A 152 -15.00 3.64 15.72
CA CYS A 152 -13.88 3.64 16.64
C CYS A 152 -13.87 2.32 17.41
N ARG A 153 -12.74 1.60 17.39
CA ARG A 153 -12.60 0.35 18.16
C ARG A 153 -12.63 0.56 19.67
N ALA A 154 -12.17 1.72 20.15
CA ALA A 154 -12.08 2.03 21.56
C ALA A 154 -13.45 2.31 22.20
N CYS A 155 -14.24 3.23 21.62
CA CYS A 155 -15.55 3.57 22.19
C CYS A 155 -16.72 2.84 21.52
N ARG A 156 -16.57 2.33 20.28
CA ARG A 156 -17.65 1.75 19.45
C ARG A 156 -18.86 2.67 19.24
N GLN A 157 -18.77 3.94 19.66
CA GLN A 157 -19.89 4.90 19.65
C GLN A 157 -19.85 5.88 18.46
N ALA A 158 -18.73 5.96 17.74
CA ALA A 158 -18.64 6.77 16.54
C ALA A 158 -19.71 6.33 15.53
N GLY A 159 -20.58 7.27 15.12
CA GLY A 159 -21.73 7.02 14.25
C GLY A 159 -23.08 6.83 14.95
N ARG A 160 -23.15 6.73 16.30
CA ARG A 160 -24.42 6.57 17.05
C ARG A 160 -24.80 7.74 17.97
N THR A 161 -23.83 8.45 18.55
CA THR A 161 -24.09 9.41 19.66
C THR A 161 -23.55 10.83 19.37
N GLY A 162 -23.52 11.26 18.11
CA GLY A 162 -22.94 12.56 17.73
C GLY A 162 -21.41 12.61 17.79
N MET A 163 -20.76 11.53 18.24
CA MET A 163 -19.31 11.33 18.11
C MET A 163 -18.92 11.16 16.65
N LYS A 164 -18.02 12.03 16.20
CA LYS A 164 -17.47 12.03 14.83
C LYS A 164 -16.08 11.41 14.79
N ILE A 165 -15.76 10.83 13.63
CA ILE A 165 -14.40 10.49 13.22
C ILE A 165 -14.00 11.50 12.16
N GLU A 166 -12.77 11.98 12.27
CA GLU A 166 -12.13 12.82 11.26
C GLU A 166 -10.98 12.04 10.65
N ILE A 167 -10.81 12.13 9.33
CA ILE A 167 -9.64 11.60 8.64
C ILE A 167 -8.74 12.77 8.28
N GLY A 168 -7.54 12.76 8.84
CA GLY A 168 -6.43 13.61 8.42
C GLY A 168 -5.57 12.87 7.39
N ILE A 169 -4.94 13.64 6.52
CA ILE A 169 -3.85 13.17 5.65
C ILE A 169 -2.53 13.60 6.27
N PHE A 170 -1.48 12.80 6.12
CA PHE A 170 -0.12 13.21 6.45
C PHE A 170 0.82 12.79 5.33
N LYS A 171 1.82 13.62 5.04
CA LYS A 171 2.81 13.31 4.02
C LYS A 171 3.74 12.23 4.59
N LEU A 172 3.86 11.11 3.91
CA LEU A 172 4.95 10.16 4.16
C LEU A 172 6.26 10.84 3.78
N ALA A 173 7.34 10.49 4.48
CA ALA A 173 8.68 10.96 4.16
C ALA A 173 8.94 10.79 2.67
N ARG A 174 8.85 11.90 1.91
CA ARG A 174 9.78 12.11 0.82
C ARG A 174 11.06 12.18 1.56
#